data_AF-A0A973PIH9-F1
#
_entry.id   AF-A0A973PIH9-F1
#
_cell.length_a   1.000
_cell.length_b   1.000
_cell.length_c   1.000
_cell.angle_alpha   90.00
_cell.angle_beta   90.00
_cell.angle_gamma   90.00
#
_symmetry.space_group_name_H-M   'P 1'
#
loop_
_entity.id
_entity.type
_entity.pdbx_description
1 polymer ?
#
loop_
_entity_poly.entity_id
_entity_poly.type
_entity_poly.pdbx_seq_one_letter_code
_entity_poly.pdbx_strand_id
1 'polypeptide(L)' 'QVLGSVTTAPLAVRELAEIDGNGTLAETLGAVPGEAWLVRPDAHIAAIIPHASPQSVAAAVSRSLRLS' A
#
# COMPACT_ATOMS: atom_id res chain seq x y z
N GLN A 1 7.42 -4.24 12.65
CA GLN A 1 5.94 -4.18 12.73
C GLN A 1 5.53 -2.85 13.36
N VAL A 2 5.08 -1.87 12.58
CA VAL A 2 4.50 -0.60 13.10
C VAL A 2 3.02 -0.44 12.72
N LEU A 3 2.50 -1.30 11.83
CA LEU A 3 1.19 -1.08 11.21
C LEU A 3 0.01 -1.73 11.98
N GLY A 4 0.26 -2.68 12.88
CA GLY A 4 -0.78 -3.30 13.69
C GLY A 4 -1.41 -2.36 14.74
N SER A 5 -0.77 -1.23 15.06
CA SER A 5 -1.34 -0.21 15.94
C SER A 5 -2.19 0.83 15.21
N VAL A 6 -2.23 0.79 13.87
CA VAL A 6 -2.88 1.82 13.04
C VAL A 6 -4.34 1.45 12.73
N THR A 7 -4.64 0.16 12.60
CA THR A 7 -5.99 -0.31 12.23
C THR A 7 -6.26 -1.72 12.75
N THR A 8 -7.52 -1.98 13.10
CA THR A 8 -8.04 -3.33 13.39
C THR A 8 -8.50 -4.07 12.14
N ALA A 9 -8.48 -3.41 10.97
CA ALA A 9 -8.83 -4.04 9.70
C ALA A 9 -7.75 -5.06 9.27
N PRO A 10 -8.11 -6.13 8.56
CA PRO A 10 -7.14 -7.06 7.98
C PRO A 10 -6.14 -6.31 7.11
N LEU A 11 -4.86 -6.37 7.49
CA LEU A 11 -3.77 -5.74 6.76
C LEU A 11 -2.79 -6.79 6.27
N ALA A 12 -2.58 -6.83 4.95
CA ALA A 12 -1.50 -7.60 4.34
C ALA A 12 -0.46 -6.61 3.79
N VAL A 13 0.80 -6.78 4.21
CA VAL A 13 1.94 -6.11 3.61
C VAL A 13 2.69 -7.15 2.79
N ARG A 14 2.94 -6.82 1.53
CA ARG A 14 3.68 -7.64 0.58
C ARG A 14 4.63 -6.74 -0.18
N GLU A 15 5.81 -7.25 -0.48
CA GLU A 15 6.69 -6.56 -1.39
C GLU A 15 6.16 -6.73 -2.81
N LEU A 16 6.27 -5.70 -3.66
CA LEU A 16 5.79 -5.77 -5.03
C LEU A 16 6.42 -6.95 -5.77
N ALA A 17 7.70 -7.25 -5.52
CA ALA A 17 8.42 -8.38 -6.11
C ALA A 17 7.85 -9.77 -5.72
N GLU A 18 7.14 -9.90 -4.59
CA GLU A 18 6.49 -11.15 -4.21
C GLU A 18 5.21 -11.42 -5.02
N ILE A 19 4.59 -10.35 -5.54
CA ILE A 19 3.35 -10.40 -6.30
C ILE A 19 3.64 -10.32 -7.81
N ASP A 20 4.66 -9.55 -8.16
CA ASP A 20 5.09 -9.25 -9.53
C ASP A 20 6.31 -10.08 -9.92
N GLY A 21 6.11 -11.39 -10.05
CA GLY A 21 7.20 -12.33 -10.33
C GLY A 21 7.90 -12.13 -11.68
N ASN A 22 7.36 -11.30 -12.58
CA ASN A 22 7.92 -11.02 -13.91
C ASN A 22 8.18 -9.52 -14.16
N GLY A 23 7.95 -8.64 -13.19
CA GLY A 23 8.15 -7.19 -13.33
C GLY A 23 7.09 -6.46 -14.17
N THR A 24 6.09 -7.17 -14.71
CA THR A 24 5.09 -6.59 -15.61
C THR A 24 4.18 -5.61 -14.88
N LEU A 25 3.88 -5.88 -13.62
CA LEU A 25 3.03 -5.02 -12.80
C LEU A 25 3.76 -3.70 -12.50
N ALA A 26 5.03 -3.76 -12.10
CA ALA A 26 5.88 -2.61 -11.83
C ALA A 26 6.05 -1.73 -13.08
N GLU A 27 6.29 -2.32 -14.24
CA GLU A 27 6.41 -1.60 -15.51
C GLU A 27 5.10 -0.93 -15.93
N THR A 28 3.99 -1.68 -15.88
CA THR A 28 2.66 -1.18 -16.30
C THR A 28 2.19 -0.02 -15.44
N LEU A 29 2.51 -0.06 -14.15
CA LEU A 29 2.09 0.92 -13.17
C LEU A 29 3.10 2.05 -12.95
N GLY A 30 4.30 1.94 -13.53
CA GLY A 30 5.40 2.89 -13.32
C GLY A 30 5.88 2.93 -11.87
N ALA A 31 5.83 1.79 -11.16
CA ALA A 31 6.18 1.71 -9.75
C ALA A 31 7.65 2.06 -9.53
N VAL A 32 7.92 2.91 -8.53
CA VAL A 32 9.28 3.38 -8.22
C VAL A 32 9.75 2.76 -6.90
N PRO A 33 11.04 2.40 -6.74
CA PRO A 33 11.56 1.93 -5.46
C PRO A 33 11.30 2.92 -4.32
N GLY A 34 10.79 2.42 -3.20
CA GLY A 34 10.45 3.23 -2.01
C GLY A 34 9.02 3.75 -1.97
N GLU A 35 8.24 3.50 -3.03
CA GLU A 35 6.82 3.78 -3.07
C GLU A 35 6.00 2.65 -2.41
N ALA A 36 4.90 3.01 -1.74
CA ALA A 36 3.94 2.06 -1.22
C ALA A 36 2.54 2.30 -1.79
N TRP A 37 1.85 1.20 -2.04
CA TRP A 37 0.53 1.19 -2.66
C TRP A 37 -0.48 0.66 -1.63
N LEU A 38 -1.50 1.45 -1.34
CA LEU A 38 -2.59 1.03 -0.47
C LEU A 38 -3.72 0.48 -1.34
N VAL A 39 -3.91 -0.83 -1.31
CA VAL A 39 -4.94 -1.52 -2.07
C VAL A 39 -6.07 -1.96 -1.15
N ARG A 40 -7.31 -1.68 -1.56
CA ARG A 40 -8.52 -2.11 -0.87
C ARG A 40 -8.85 -3.58 -1.18
N PRO A 41 -9.69 -4.23 -0.36
CA PRO A 41 -10.12 -5.61 -0.61
C PRO A 41 -10.83 -5.84 -1.96
N ASP A 42 -11.38 -4.79 -2.56
CA ASP A 42 -12.03 -4.79 -3.88
C ASP A 42 -11.06 -4.55 -5.06
N ALA A 43 -9.75 -4.65 -4.80
CA ALA A 43 -8.66 -4.39 -5.75
C ALA A 43 -8.54 -2.92 -6.21
N HIS A 44 -9.20 -1.97 -5.54
CA HIS A 44 -9.03 -0.55 -5.84
C HIS A 44 -7.78 0.03 -5.16
N ILE A 45 -7.00 0.85 -5.89
CA ILE A 45 -5.87 1.60 -5.33
C ILE A 45 -6.42 2.81 -4.59
N ALA A 46 -6.47 2.73 -3.25
CA ALA A 46 -6.95 3.83 -2.42
C ALA A 46 -5.93 4.96 -2.28
N ALA A 47 -4.62 4.64 -2.33
CA ALA A 47 -3.56 5.64 -2.29
C ALA A 47 -2.25 5.10 -2.86
N ILE A 48 -1.48 6.01 -3.45
CA ILE A 48 -0.09 5.81 -3.84
C ILE A 48 0.77 6.72 -2.95
N ILE A 49 1.80 6.18 -2.32
CA ILE A 49 2.63 6.85 -1.31
C ILE A 49 4.08 6.87 -1.83
N PRO A 50 4.53 7.97 -2.47
CA PRO A 50 5.85 8.02 -3.12
C PRO A 50 7.04 7.79 -2.17
N HIS A 51 6.87 8.12 -0.89
CA HIS A 51 7.90 7.95 0.14
C HIS A 51 7.29 7.24 1.36
N ALA A 52 7.33 5.91 1.34
CA ALA A 52 6.70 5.07 2.34
C ALA A 52 7.44 5.12 3.70
N SER A 53 7.09 6.10 4.53
CA SER A 53 7.43 6.10 5.96
C SER A 53 6.27 5.54 6.80
N PRO A 54 6.51 5.00 8.01
CA PRO A 54 5.42 4.50 8.86
C PRO A 54 4.31 5.52 9.12
N GLN A 55 4.68 6.80 9.26
CA GLN A 55 3.74 7.90 9.48
C GLN A 55 2.90 8.19 8.23
N SER A 56 3.53 8.19 7.05
CA SER A 56 2.83 8.41 5.77
C SER A 56 1.84 7.30 5.45
N VAL A 57 2.20 6.04 5.73
CA VAL A 57 1.32 4.87 5.59
C VAL A 57 0.16 4.95 6.57
N ALA A 58 0.43 5.28 7.84
CA ALA A 58 -0.61 5.43 8.85
C ALA A 58 -1.64 6.53 8.47
N ALA A 59 -1.16 7.66 7.94
CA ALA A 59 -2.03 8.73 7.46
C ALA A 59 -2.87 8.30 6.25
N ALA A 60 -2.29 7.55 5.30
CA ALA A 60 -3.01 7.04 4.14
C ALA A 60 -4.10 6.03 4.53
N VAL A 61 -3.79 5.07 5.41
CA VAL A 61 -4.77 4.11 5.95
C VAL A 61 -5.90 4.84 6.68
N SER A 62 -5.57 5.77 7.57
CA SER A 62 -6.56 6.54 8.33
C SER A 62 -7.49 7.35 7.42
N ARG A 63 -6.98 7.89 6.30
CA ARG A 63 -7.80 8.58 5.29
C ARG A 63 -8.71 7.61 4.56
N SER A 64 -8.19 6.46 4.12
CA SER A 64 -8.98 5.47 3.38
C SER A 64 -10.14 4.92 4.22
N LEU A 65 -9.95 4.72 5.52
CA LEU A 65 -11.01 4.23 6.42
C LEU A 65 -12.11 5.27 6.70
N ARG A 66 -11.85 6.56 6.46
CA ARG A 66 -12.89 7.60 6.55
C ARG A 66 -13.73 7.73 5.28
N LEU A 67 -13.23 7.22 4.16
CA LEU A 67 -13.85 7.30 2.83
C LEU A 67 -14.60 6.01 2.47
N SER A 68 -14.59 5.01 3.35
CA SER A 68 -15.30 3.73 3.20
C SER A 68 -16.46 3.64 4.17
#